data_AF-A0A258D807-F1
#
_entry.id   AF-A0A258D807-F1
#
_cell.length_a   1.000
_cell.length_b   1.000
_cell.length_c   1.000
_cell.angle_alpha   90.00
_cell.angle_beta   90.00
_cell.angle_gamma   90.00
#
_symmetry.space_group_name_H-M   'P 1'
#
loop_
_entity.id
_entity.type
_entity.pdbx_description
1 polymer ?
#
loop_
_entity_poly.entity_id
_entity_poly.type
_entity_poly.pdbx_seq_one_letter_code
_entity_poly.pdbx_strand_id
1 'polypeptide(L)'
;MTLQSRPPLVPFLPESAPFSDEQRAWLNGFFAGIFTADAPAGATALSASDAAALLSGGATHVDAGGDTGADDAPWHDAAMPLDERMRLAEGKPIARRMMAAMAQQDCGQCGYLCDTYSQAIASGTEKALNLCAPGGKDTLRTLRQ
;
A
#
# COMPACT_ATOMS: atom_id res chain seq x y z
N MET A 1 -15.47 -47.10 -10.10
CA MET A 1 -14.79 -45.96 -10.75
C MET A 1 -13.91 -45.30 -9.72
N THR A 2 -12.60 -45.50 -9.78
CA THR A 2 -11.62 -44.85 -8.90
C THR A 2 -11.31 -43.46 -9.48
N LEU A 3 -11.72 -42.41 -8.79
CA LEU A 3 -11.33 -41.04 -9.11
C LEU A 3 -9.90 -40.83 -8.58
N GLN A 4 -8.93 -40.68 -9.49
CA GLN A 4 -7.60 -40.18 -9.14
C GLN A 4 -7.70 -38.68 -8.87
N SER A 5 -7.62 -38.26 -7.60
CA SER A 5 -7.40 -36.85 -7.27
C SER A 5 -6.03 -36.42 -7.79
N ARG A 6 -6.00 -35.35 -8.58
CA ARG A 6 -4.78 -34.68 -9.01
C ARG A 6 -4.07 -34.11 -7.76
N PRO A 7 -2.75 -34.30 -7.60
CA PRO A 7 -2.03 -33.69 -6.49
C PRO A 7 -2.19 -32.15 -6.54
N PRO A 8 -2.37 -31.48 -5.39
CA PRO A 8 -2.51 -30.04 -5.35
C PRO A 8 -1.24 -29.37 -5.89
N LEU A 9 -1.40 -28.46 -6.84
CA LEU A 9 -0.30 -27.63 -7.33
C LEU A 9 -0.12 -26.48 -6.34
N VAL A 10 1.00 -26.46 -5.63
CA VAL A 10 1.40 -25.32 -4.82
C VAL A 10 1.99 -24.26 -5.76
N PRO A 11 1.40 -23.05 -5.84
CA PRO A 11 1.95 -21.97 -6.66
C PRO A 11 3.27 -21.48 -6.09
N PHE A 12 4.27 -21.27 -6.96
CA PHE A 12 5.62 -20.81 -6.62
C PHE A 12 5.94 -19.53 -7.39
N LEU A 13 6.45 -18.52 -6.69
CA LEU A 13 6.87 -17.24 -7.26
C LEU A 13 8.21 -17.38 -8.01
N PRO A 14 8.31 -16.96 -9.28
CA PRO A 14 9.55 -17.00 -10.03
C PRO A 14 10.58 -15.96 -9.53
N GLU A 15 11.85 -16.17 -9.84
CA GLU A 15 12.95 -15.24 -9.51
C GLU A 15 12.85 -13.87 -10.20
N SER A 16 12.03 -13.76 -11.24
CA SER A 16 11.75 -12.48 -11.91
C SER A 16 10.69 -11.64 -11.19
N ALA A 17 10.06 -12.15 -10.13
CA ALA A 17 9.07 -11.40 -9.37
C ALA A 17 9.73 -10.20 -8.65
N PRO A 18 9.04 -9.04 -8.55
CA PRO A 18 9.59 -7.80 -7.98
C PRO A 18 9.61 -7.82 -6.44
N PHE A 19 10.21 -8.86 -5.88
CA PHE A 19 10.36 -9.10 -4.44
C PHE A 19 11.81 -9.51 -4.15
N SER A 20 12.30 -9.22 -2.94
CA SER A 20 13.60 -9.72 -2.49
C SER A 20 13.61 -11.25 -2.34
N ASP A 21 14.80 -11.83 -2.23
CA ASP A 21 14.94 -13.27 -1.96
C ASP A 21 14.23 -13.71 -0.69
N GLU A 22 14.37 -12.95 0.40
CA GLU A 22 13.68 -13.29 1.67
C GLU A 22 12.17 -13.17 1.55
N GLN A 23 11.67 -12.13 0.86
CA GLN A 23 10.23 -11.94 0.64
C GLN A 23 9.64 -13.07 -0.20
N ARG A 24 10.34 -13.51 -1.24
CA ARG A 24 9.92 -14.67 -2.06
C ARG A 24 9.90 -15.95 -1.25
N ALA A 25 10.93 -16.20 -0.44
CA ALA A 25 10.98 -17.37 0.43
C ALA A 25 9.79 -17.40 1.42
N TRP A 26 9.49 -16.25 2.03
CA TRP A 26 8.34 -16.11 2.93
C TRP A 26 7.00 -16.35 2.21
N LEU A 27 6.77 -15.71 1.07
CA LEU A 27 5.54 -15.85 0.27
C LEU A 27 5.34 -17.28 -0.24
N ASN A 28 6.40 -17.93 -0.70
CA ASN A 28 6.36 -19.32 -1.14
C ASN A 28 5.99 -20.27 0.02
N GLY A 29 6.51 -20.03 1.23
CA GLY A 29 6.11 -20.77 2.43
C GLY A 29 4.64 -20.54 2.81
N PHE A 30 4.17 -19.30 2.74
CA PHE A 30 2.76 -18.95 2.98
C PHE A 30 1.81 -19.64 1.98
N PHE A 31 2.13 -19.61 0.68
CA PHE A 31 1.36 -20.31 -0.34
C PHE A 31 1.38 -21.82 -0.18
N ALA A 32 2.53 -22.40 0.18
CA ALA A 32 2.61 -23.82 0.54
C ALA A 32 1.66 -24.16 1.70
N GLY A 33 1.59 -23.30 2.72
CA GLY A 33 0.68 -23.49 3.85
C GLY A 33 -0.81 -23.46 3.47
N ILE A 34 -1.22 -22.55 2.58
CA ILE A 34 -2.63 -22.39 2.18
C ILE A 34 -3.07 -23.44 1.14
N PHE A 35 -2.21 -23.76 0.18
CA PHE A 35 -2.57 -24.59 -0.97
C PHE A 35 -2.27 -26.09 -0.79
N THR A 36 -1.56 -26.47 0.29
CA THR A 36 -1.44 -27.87 0.69
C THR A 36 -2.76 -28.30 1.32
N ALA A 37 -3.68 -28.80 0.49
CA ALA A 37 -5.02 -29.24 0.90
C ALA A 37 -5.05 -30.51 1.78
N ASP A 38 -3.90 -31.11 2.07
CA ASP A 38 -3.74 -32.11 3.13
C ASP A 38 -2.75 -31.57 4.16
N ALA A 39 -3.28 -30.86 5.16
CA ALA A 39 -2.51 -30.58 6.37
C ALA A 39 -1.97 -31.92 6.89
N PRO A 40 -0.65 -32.13 7.02
CA PRO A 40 -0.14 -33.34 7.64
C PRO A 40 -0.78 -33.43 9.03
N ALA A 41 -1.25 -34.62 9.42
CA ALA A 41 -1.78 -34.86 10.75
C ALA A 41 -0.71 -34.42 11.78
N GLY A 42 -0.89 -33.22 12.36
CA GLY A 42 0.13 -32.55 13.18
C GLY A 42 0.35 -31.06 12.89
N ALA A 43 -0.16 -30.51 11.77
CA ALA A 43 -0.16 -29.07 11.56
C ALA A 43 -1.15 -28.42 12.54
N THR A 44 -0.61 -27.85 13.62
CA THR A 44 -1.37 -27.06 14.59
C THR A 44 -1.18 -25.58 14.26
N ALA A 45 -2.27 -24.81 14.30
CA ALA A 45 -2.17 -23.37 14.18
C ALA A 45 -1.22 -22.84 15.27
N LEU A 46 -0.33 -21.92 14.90
CA LEU A 46 0.53 -21.25 15.86
C LEU A 46 -0.34 -20.57 16.93
N SER A 47 0.13 -20.59 18.17
CA SER A 47 -0.49 -19.79 19.21
C SER A 47 -0.36 -18.30 18.84
N ALA A 48 -1.28 -17.47 19.34
CA ALA A 48 -1.22 -16.03 19.11
C ALA A 48 0.13 -15.42 19.58
N SER A 49 0.72 -15.99 20.63
CA SER A 49 2.04 -15.61 21.13
C SER A 49 3.19 -15.97 20.19
N ASP A 50 3.16 -17.16 19.58
CA ASP A 50 4.21 -17.59 18.65
C ASP A 50 4.14 -16.82 17.33
N ALA A 51 2.92 -16.54 16.86
CA ALA A 51 2.69 -15.67 15.70
C ALA A 51 3.20 -14.24 15.96
N ALA A 52 2.94 -13.68 17.15
CA ALA A 52 3.40 -12.36 17.54
C ALA A 52 4.93 -12.26 17.68
N ALA A 53 5.58 -13.33 18.16
CA ALA A 53 7.04 -13.39 18.28
C ALA A 53 7.73 -13.37 16.90
N LEU A 54 7.14 -14.00 15.88
CA LEU A 54 7.63 -13.95 14.50
C LEU A 54 7.42 -12.58 13.85
N LEU A 55 6.28 -11.92 14.14
CA LEU A 55 5.99 -10.56 13.65
C LEU A 55 6.92 -9.50 14.25
N SER A 56 7.37 -9.72 15.49
CA SER A 56 8.28 -8.80 16.20
C SER A 56 9.71 -8.81 15.64
N GLY A 57 10.04 -9.78 14.77
CA GLY A 57 11.38 -9.99 14.21
C GLY A 57 11.72 -9.20 12.94
N GLY A 58 10.86 -8.31 12.45
CA GLY A 58 11.20 -7.43 11.33
C GLY A 58 10.12 -7.30 10.26
N ALA A 59 8.92 -6.89 10.64
CA ALA A 59 8.10 -6.09 9.75
C ALA A 59 8.54 -4.62 9.90
N THR A 60 9.70 -4.27 9.36
CA THR A 60 9.90 -2.87 8.98
C THR A 60 8.80 -2.57 7.95
N HIS A 61 8.00 -1.55 8.21
CA HIS A 61 7.17 -0.97 7.19
C HIS A 61 8.12 -0.58 6.06
N VAL A 62 8.11 -1.37 4.98
CA VAL A 62 8.79 -0.99 3.75
C VAL A 62 7.86 0.02 3.11
N ASP A 63 8.07 1.28 3.48
CA ASP A 63 7.62 2.40 2.67
C ASP A 63 8.11 2.15 1.25
N ALA A 64 7.17 1.97 0.33
CA ALA A 64 7.47 1.84 -1.08
C ALA A 64 8.17 3.13 -1.52
N GLY A 65 9.50 3.05 -1.63
CA GLY A 65 10.38 4.20 -1.75
C GLY A 65 10.00 5.15 -2.88
N GLY A 66 9.50 6.32 -2.48
CA GLY A 66 9.78 7.60 -3.13
C GLY A 66 10.61 8.41 -2.15
N ASP A 67 11.82 8.80 -2.57
CA ASP A 67 12.69 9.76 -1.89
C ASP A 67 11.89 11.02 -1.52
N THR A 68 11.46 11.12 -0.27
CA THR A 68 10.97 12.36 0.31
C THR A 68 11.90 12.68 1.47
N GLY A 69 12.80 13.64 1.25
CA GLY A 69 13.64 14.18 2.31
C GLY A 69 12.78 14.49 3.54
N ALA A 70 13.11 13.80 4.63
CA ALA A 70 12.70 13.99 6.02
C ALA A 70 11.71 15.12 6.31
N ASP A 71 10.48 14.98 5.82
CA ASP A 71 9.33 15.72 6.29
C ASP A 71 8.30 14.66 6.61
N ASP A 72 8.16 14.32 7.89
CA ASP A 72 6.96 13.66 8.38
C ASP A 72 5.78 14.44 7.79
N ALA A 73 4.98 13.77 6.96
CA ALA A 73 3.78 14.31 6.36
C ALA A 73 2.61 13.91 7.26
N PRO A 74 2.38 14.58 8.40
CA PRO A 74 1.36 14.17 9.38
C PRO A 74 -0.06 14.21 8.83
N TRP A 75 -0.28 14.86 7.68
CA TRP A 75 -1.54 14.85 6.95
C TRP A 75 -1.73 13.60 6.07
N HIS A 76 -0.73 12.73 5.91
CA HIS A 76 -0.77 11.56 5.03
C HIS A 76 -1.47 10.36 5.69
N ASP A 77 -2.76 10.53 5.95
CA ASP A 77 -3.63 9.50 6.53
C ASP A 77 -4.99 9.53 5.83
N ALA A 78 -5.37 8.40 5.23
CA ALA A 78 -6.64 8.23 4.52
C ALA A 78 -7.86 8.28 5.45
N ALA A 79 -7.69 7.95 6.74
CA ALA A 79 -8.76 7.99 7.73
C ALA A 79 -8.99 9.41 8.29
N MET A 80 -8.00 10.30 8.17
CA MET A 80 -8.09 11.67 8.67
C MET A 80 -9.08 12.49 7.84
N PRO A 81 -9.91 13.37 8.43
CA PRO A 81 -10.76 14.30 7.68
C PRO A 81 -9.98 15.32 6.83
N LEU A 82 -10.57 15.77 5.72
CA LEU A 82 -9.95 16.71 4.78
C LEU A 82 -9.54 18.03 5.44
N ASP A 83 -10.41 18.61 6.26
CA ASP A 83 -10.15 19.87 6.96
C ASP A 83 -8.96 19.77 7.92
N GLU A 84 -8.85 18.65 8.64
CA GLU A 84 -7.73 18.39 9.52
C GLU A 84 -6.40 18.23 8.77
N ARG A 85 -6.41 17.49 7.65
CA ARG A 85 -5.24 17.35 6.77
C ARG A 85 -4.75 18.71 6.26
N MET A 86 -5.69 19.55 5.81
CA MET A 86 -5.36 20.87 5.28
C MET A 86 -4.74 21.78 6.35
N ARG A 87 -5.22 21.70 7.60
CA ARG A 87 -4.62 22.42 8.74
C ARG A 87 -3.18 21.98 9.00
N LEU A 88 -2.92 20.67 8.99
CA LEU A 88 -1.56 20.13 9.22
C LEU A 88 -0.58 20.47 8.09
N ALA A 89 -1.09 20.68 6.87
CA ALA A 89 -0.30 21.08 5.72
C ALA A 89 -0.10 22.60 5.59
N GLU A 90 -0.69 23.40 6.48
CA GLU A 90 -0.57 24.86 6.41
C GLU A 90 0.90 25.32 6.46
N GLY A 91 1.25 26.30 5.62
CA GLY A 91 2.63 26.80 5.51
C GLY A 91 3.62 25.86 4.78
N LYS A 92 3.25 24.63 4.46
CA LYS A 92 4.10 23.70 3.68
C LYS A 92 4.13 24.10 2.19
N PRO A 93 5.12 23.61 1.41
CA PRO A 93 5.17 23.83 -0.03
C PRO A 93 3.87 23.46 -0.75
N ILE A 94 3.56 24.14 -1.86
CA ILE A 94 2.27 24.00 -2.56
C ILE A 94 1.97 22.55 -2.95
N ALA A 95 2.96 21.78 -3.42
CA ALA A 95 2.79 20.37 -3.75
C ALA A 95 2.26 19.58 -2.53
N ARG A 96 2.84 19.77 -1.34
CA ARG A 96 2.38 19.10 -0.12
C ARG A 96 0.98 19.52 0.32
N ARG A 97 0.63 20.80 0.16
CA ARG A 97 -0.75 21.27 0.42
C ARG A 97 -1.74 20.66 -0.57
N MET A 98 -1.35 20.55 -1.84
CA MET A 98 -2.16 19.89 -2.86
C MET A 98 -2.29 18.40 -2.57
N MET A 99 -1.24 17.75 -2.09
CA MET A 99 -1.30 16.37 -1.64
C MET A 99 -2.31 16.23 -0.51
N ALA A 100 -2.21 17.02 0.56
CA ALA A 100 -3.13 16.97 1.71
C ALA A 100 -4.62 17.14 1.32
N ALA A 101 -4.89 17.90 0.24
CA ALA A 101 -6.24 18.08 -0.30
C ALA A 101 -6.85 16.80 -0.93
N MET A 102 -6.01 15.82 -1.27
CA MET A 102 -6.43 14.53 -1.87
C MET A 102 -6.91 13.54 -0.80
N ALA A 103 -7.43 12.39 -1.24
CA ALA A 103 -7.95 11.35 -0.35
C ALA A 103 -6.87 10.50 0.40
N GLN A 104 -5.57 10.70 0.13
CA GLN A 104 -4.44 10.00 0.78
C GLN A 104 -4.47 8.46 0.66
N GLN A 105 -5.09 7.89 -0.37
CA GLN A 105 -5.21 6.43 -0.51
C GLN A 105 -4.14 5.80 -1.40
N ASP A 106 -3.35 6.60 -2.13
CA ASP A 106 -2.39 6.12 -3.14
C ASP A 106 -2.96 5.05 -4.10
N CYS A 107 -4.26 5.14 -4.39
CA CYS A 107 -5.00 4.10 -5.09
C CYS A 107 -4.64 3.93 -6.58
N GLY A 108 -3.85 4.86 -7.16
CA GLY A 108 -3.40 4.80 -8.55
C GLY A 108 -4.46 4.97 -9.64
N GLN A 109 -5.74 5.20 -9.28
CA GLN A 109 -6.85 5.25 -10.27
C GLN A 109 -6.71 6.40 -11.28
N CYS A 110 -6.01 7.47 -10.93
CA CYS A 110 -5.71 8.59 -11.82
C CYS A 110 -4.43 8.40 -12.65
N GLY A 111 -3.73 7.27 -12.49
CA GLY A 111 -2.41 7.03 -13.10
C GLY A 111 -1.23 7.64 -12.33
N TYR A 112 -1.48 8.20 -11.14
CA TYR A 112 -0.46 8.81 -10.27
C TYR A 112 -0.55 8.27 -8.84
N LEU A 113 0.54 8.42 -8.08
CA LEU A 113 0.51 8.39 -6.61
C LEU A 113 0.08 9.77 -6.10
N CYS A 114 -0.40 9.87 -4.86
CA CYS A 114 -0.86 11.16 -4.32
C CYS A 114 0.25 12.22 -4.36
N ASP A 115 1.48 11.84 -4.01
CA ASP A 115 2.64 12.74 -4.05
C ASP A 115 2.94 13.19 -5.49
N THR A 116 3.06 12.25 -6.43
CA THR A 116 3.42 12.58 -7.82
C THR A 116 2.31 13.36 -8.55
N TYR A 117 1.03 13.09 -8.24
CA TYR A 117 -0.08 13.91 -8.73
C TYR A 117 0.03 15.33 -8.20
N SER A 118 0.33 15.49 -6.91
CA SER A 118 0.44 16.81 -6.29
C SER A 118 1.59 17.63 -6.89
N GLN A 119 2.71 16.99 -7.19
CA GLN A 119 3.86 17.59 -7.87
C GLN A 119 3.55 17.92 -9.34
N ALA A 120 2.82 17.06 -10.04
CA ALA A 120 2.40 17.29 -11.42
C ALA A 120 1.45 18.49 -11.53
N ILE A 121 0.50 18.64 -10.58
CA ILE A 121 -0.36 19.82 -10.50
C ILE A 121 0.45 21.05 -10.14
N ALA A 122 1.30 20.98 -9.10
CA ALA A 122 2.09 22.10 -8.64
C ALA A 122 3.07 22.63 -9.69
N SER A 123 3.63 21.74 -10.52
CA SER A 123 4.49 22.10 -11.65
C SER A 123 3.72 22.53 -12.91
N GLY A 124 2.40 22.32 -12.95
CA GLY A 124 1.54 22.62 -14.10
C GLY A 124 1.64 21.62 -15.26
N THR A 125 2.35 20.50 -15.07
CA THR A 125 2.43 19.40 -16.04
C THR A 125 1.07 18.70 -16.17
N GLU A 126 0.34 18.58 -15.06
CA GLU A 126 -1.04 18.10 -15.03
C GLU A 126 -2.00 19.26 -14.73
N LYS A 127 -3.00 19.45 -15.60
CA LYS A 127 -3.96 20.56 -15.51
C LYS A 127 -5.32 20.10 -15.00
N ALA A 128 -5.62 18.81 -15.09
CA ALA A 128 -6.86 18.25 -14.59
C ALA A 128 -6.80 18.10 -13.08
N LEU A 129 -7.49 18.97 -12.35
CA LEU A 129 -7.60 18.94 -10.87
C LEU A 129 -8.65 17.93 -10.36
N ASN A 130 -9.36 17.26 -11.25
CA ASN A 130 -10.51 16.41 -10.95
C ASN A 130 -10.22 14.91 -11.09
N LEU A 131 -8.94 14.51 -11.13
CA LEU A 131 -8.58 13.11 -11.36
C LEU A 131 -8.62 12.25 -10.08
N CYS A 132 -8.58 12.86 -8.88
CA CYS A 132 -8.68 12.13 -7.63
C CYS A 132 -10.11 11.56 -7.45
N ALA A 133 -10.34 10.36 -7.99
CA ALA A 133 -11.64 9.68 -7.95
C ALA A 133 -12.23 9.53 -6.54
N PRO A 134 -11.50 9.00 -5.54
CA PRO A 134 -12.03 8.89 -4.18
C PRO A 134 -12.23 10.25 -3.48
N GLY A 135 -11.46 11.27 -3.82
CA GLY A 135 -11.59 12.62 -3.26
C GLY A 135 -12.69 13.47 -3.91
N GLY A 136 -13.03 13.16 -5.15
CA GLY A 136 -14.17 13.69 -5.89
C GLY A 136 -14.26 15.22 -5.87
N LYS A 137 -15.48 15.71 -5.62
CA LYS A 137 -15.79 17.15 -5.65
C LYS A 137 -15.10 17.94 -4.54
N ASP A 138 -14.83 17.33 -3.40
CA ASP A 138 -14.26 18.03 -2.25
C ASP A 138 -12.77 18.29 -2.47
N THR A 139 -12.02 17.29 -2.94
CA THR A 139 -10.63 17.51 -3.40
C THR A 139 -10.56 18.55 -4.51
N LEU A 140 -11.42 18.45 -5.54
CA LEU A 140 -11.44 19.43 -6.63
C LEU A 140 -11.68 20.86 -6.14
N ARG A 141 -12.58 21.03 -5.15
CA ARG A 141 -12.89 22.35 -4.60
C ARG A 141 -11.73 22.91 -3.80
N THR A 142 -11.05 22.08 -3.03
CA THR A 142 -9.90 22.49 -2.21
C THR A 142 -8.69 22.82 -3.08
N LEU A 143 -8.42 22.04 -4.13
CA LEU A 143 -7.31 22.28 -5.05
C LEU A 143 -7.44 23.58 -5.88
N ARG A 144 -8.64 24.17 -5.94
CA ARG A 144 -8.92 25.41 -6.67
C ARG A 144 -8.72 26.68 -5.83
N GLN A 145 -8.55 26.54 -4.51
CA GLN A 145 -8.35 27.65 -3.58
C GLN A 145 -6.88 28.06 -3.55
#